data_AF-A0A522RF30-F1
#
_entry.id   AF-A0A522RF30-F1
#
_cell.length_a   1.000
_cell.length_b   1.000
_cell.length_c   1.000
_cell.angle_alpha   90.00
_cell.angle_beta   90.00
_cell.angle_gamma   90.00
#
_symmetry.space_group_name_H-M   'P 1'
#
loop_
_entity.id
_entity.type
_entity.pdbx_description
1 polymer ?
#
loop_
_entity_poly.entity_id
_entity_poly.type
_entity_poly.pdbx_seq_one_letter_code
_entity_poly.pdbx_strand_id
1 'polypeptide(L)'
;SRRRDSKDGEELLYIEDFDGLAALVQLGVVEVHIWGSTIEALETPDQIIFDLDPDEGLAIEDVQKATLAIRGRLEELGMPSLVKTSGGKGFHVAVPLKPKADWDRVKAFAHDFAKAMEQAEPDRYTATLSKSARKGRIFIDYLRNGRGSTTVVAYSSRGNPDGTVSMPIEWDMVAKTVPAAFRIGEPTARKKVEKLDSWQDFFKQGFLLR
;
A
#
# COMPACT_ATOMS: atom_id res chain seq x y z
N SER A 1 -8.48 -20.74 -1.56
CA SER A 1 -8.37 -21.59 -2.76
C SER A 1 -6.95 -21.62 -3.30
N ARG A 2 -6.65 -22.50 -4.26
CA ARG A 2 -5.31 -22.66 -4.85
C ARG A 2 -5.37 -22.73 -6.36
N ARG A 3 -4.37 -22.17 -7.05
CA ARG A 3 -4.24 -22.23 -8.50
C ARG A 3 -2.77 -22.35 -8.88
N ARG A 4 -2.44 -23.10 -9.93
CA ARG A 4 -1.08 -23.08 -10.50
C ARG A 4 -0.88 -21.88 -11.39
N ASP A 5 0.21 -21.18 -11.19
CA ASP A 5 0.68 -20.14 -12.09
C ASP A 5 1.04 -20.77 -13.45
N SER A 6 0.53 -20.18 -14.53
CA SER A 6 0.82 -20.64 -15.89
C SER A 6 2.25 -20.36 -16.35
N LYS A 7 2.98 -19.43 -15.72
CA LYS A 7 4.34 -19.05 -16.13
C LYS A 7 5.42 -19.97 -15.55
N ASP A 8 5.35 -20.26 -14.26
CA ASP A 8 6.39 -21.00 -13.53
C ASP A 8 5.87 -22.28 -12.86
N GLY A 9 4.55 -22.52 -12.86
CA GLY A 9 3.93 -23.70 -12.28
C GLY A 9 3.79 -23.67 -10.76
N GLU A 10 4.16 -22.55 -10.11
CA GLU A 10 4.06 -22.39 -8.67
C GLU A 10 2.61 -22.41 -8.20
N GLU A 11 2.37 -22.90 -6.98
CA GLU A 11 1.04 -22.90 -6.38
C GLU A 11 0.77 -21.55 -5.72
N LEU A 12 -0.19 -20.80 -6.29
CA LEU A 12 -0.68 -19.54 -5.76
C LEU A 12 -1.84 -19.80 -4.79
N LEU A 13 -1.79 -19.16 -3.63
CA LEU A 13 -2.89 -19.11 -2.67
C LEU A 13 -3.68 -17.82 -2.87
N TYR A 14 -5.01 -17.93 -2.85
CA TYR A 14 -5.90 -16.78 -2.97
C TYR A 14 -7.17 -16.98 -2.15
N ILE A 15 -7.78 -15.87 -1.74
CA ILE A 15 -8.96 -15.81 -0.89
C ILE A 15 -10.14 -15.37 -1.76
N GLU A 16 -11.21 -16.16 -1.76
CA GLU A 16 -12.42 -15.89 -2.57
C GLU A 16 -13.57 -15.35 -1.71
N ASP A 17 -13.60 -15.74 -0.44
CA ASP A 17 -14.72 -15.49 0.46
C ASP A 17 -14.28 -15.38 1.93
N PHE A 18 -15.26 -15.15 2.80
CA PHE A 18 -15.07 -15.04 4.24
C PHE A 18 -14.50 -16.34 4.84
N ASP A 19 -14.94 -17.51 4.37
CA ASP A 19 -14.49 -18.80 4.91
C ASP A 19 -13.01 -19.03 4.62
N GLY A 20 -12.55 -18.65 3.42
CA GLY A 20 -11.14 -18.64 3.06
C GLY A 20 -10.31 -17.72 3.96
N LEU A 21 -10.82 -16.53 4.29
CA LEU A 21 -10.17 -15.62 5.24
C LEU A 21 -10.16 -16.19 6.66
N ALA A 22 -11.28 -16.74 7.13
CA ALA A 22 -11.40 -17.35 8.46
C ALA A 22 -10.46 -18.56 8.61
N ALA A 23 -10.28 -19.34 7.55
CA ALA A 23 -9.32 -20.45 7.52
C ALA A 23 -7.88 -19.96 7.73
N LEU A 24 -7.48 -18.82 7.17
CA LEU A 24 -6.16 -18.24 7.43
C LEU A 24 -6.00 -17.88 8.92
N VAL A 25 -7.02 -17.27 9.52
CA VAL A 25 -7.00 -16.93 10.96
C VAL A 25 -6.89 -18.20 11.82
N GLN A 26 -7.65 -19.25 11.50
CA GLN A 26 -7.59 -20.55 12.19
C GLN A 26 -6.19 -21.19 12.10
N LEU A 27 -5.45 -20.94 11.03
CA LEU A 27 -4.07 -21.38 10.83
C LEU A 27 -3.03 -20.45 11.47
N GLY A 28 -3.46 -19.42 12.20
CA GLY A 28 -2.59 -18.49 12.91
C GLY A 28 -1.99 -17.38 12.03
N VAL A 29 -2.56 -17.11 10.87
CA VAL A 29 -2.12 -16.00 10.02
C VAL A 29 -2.47 -14.67 10.69
N VAL A 30 -1.45 -13.83 10.91
CA VAL A 30 -1.58 -12.51 11.56
C VAL A 30 -1.51 -11.36 10.55
N GLU A 31 -0.87 -11.54 9.41
CA GLU A 31 -0.82 -10.53 8.35
C GLU A 31 -1.22 -11.15 7.02
N VAL A 32 -2.10 -10.46 6.28
CA VAL A 32 -2.46 -10.83 4.92
C VAL A 32 -1.81 -9.85 3.97
N HIS A 33 -0.93 -10.36 3.09
CA HIS A 33 -0.30 -9.60 2.03
C HIS A 33 -0.78 -10.11 0.68
N ILE A 34 -1.19 -9.20 -0.19
CA ILE A 34 -1.73 -9.52 -1.51
C ILE A 34 -0.79 -9.04 -2.60
N TRP A 35 -0.88 -9.71 -3.76
CA TRP A 35 -0.30 -9.20 -5.00
C TRP A 35 -1.10 -7.98 -5.47
N GLY A 36 -0.48 -7.15 -6.32
CA GLY A 36 -1.15 -6.03 -6.99
C GLY A 36 -2.05 -6.43 -8.17
N SER A 37 -2.63 -7.63 -8.15
CA SER A 37 -3.45 -8.20 -9.22
C SER A 37 -4.44 -9.21 -8.67
N THR A 38 -5.58 -9.41 -9.35
CA THR A 38 -6.49 -10.53 -9.06
C THR A 38 -6.02 -11.84 -9.68
N ILE A 39 -6.59 -12.95 -9.22
CA ILE A 39 -6.26 -14.29 -9.74
C ILE A 39 -6.70 -14.46 -11.20
N GLU A 40 -7.70 -13.71 -11.66
CA GLU A 40 -8.19 -13.72 -13.05
C GLU A 40 -7.26 -12.97 -14.01
N ALA A 41 -6.44 -12.05 -13.50
CA ALA A 41 -5.66 -11.09 -14.30
C ALA A 41 -4.22 -10.92 -13.77
N LEU A 42 -3.54 -12.04 -13.48
CA LEU A 42 -2.20 -12.07 -12.85
C LEU A 42 -1.11 -11.26 -13.57
N GLU A 43 -1.24 -11.03 -14.87
CA GLU A 43 -0.20 -10.35 -15.67
C GLU A 43 -0.49 -8.87 -15.92
N THR A 44 -1.63 -8.38 -15.44
CA THR A 44 -2.05 -6.99 -15.61
C THR A 44 -2.48 -6.42 -14.26
N PRO A 45 -1.58 -5.74 -13.54
CA PRO A 45 -1.86 -5.22 -12.21
C PRO A 45 -3.05 -4.27 -12.17
N ASP A 46 -3.75 -4.27 -11.05
CA ASP A 46 -4.94 -3.45 -10.79
C ASP A 46 -4.68 -2.30 -9.81
N GLN A 47 -3.43 -2.11 -9.39
CA GLN A 47 -3.04 -1.03 -8.49
C GLN A 47 -1.55 -0.69 -8.56
N ILE A 48 -1.23 0.54 -8.16
CA ILE A 48 0.13 0.94 -7.74
C ILE A 48 0.09 1.23 -6.24
N ILE A 49 1.12 0.79 -5.52
CA ILE A 49 1.38 1.12 -4.12
C ILE A 49 2.65 1.94 -4.01
N PHE A 50 2.56 3.09 -3.32
CA PHE A 50 3.70 3.80 -2.78
C PHE A 50 3.73 3.58 -1.26
N ASP A 51 4.74 2.86 -0.78
CA ASP A 51 4.96 2.60 0.65
C ASP A 51 6.01 3.59 1.17
N LEU A 52 5.61 4.45 2.11
CA LEU A 52 6.49 5.49 2.65
C LEU A 52 7.22 4.96 3.88
N ASP A 53 8.51 4.70 3.75
CA ASP A 53 9.36 4.14 4.78
C ASP A 53 10.35 5.20 5.31
N PRO A 54 10.02 5.89 6.43
CA PRO A 54 10.91 6.90 7.00
C PRO A 54 12.10 6.26 7.72
N ASP A 55 13.28 6.90 7.59
CA ASP A 55 14.41 6.61 8.46
C ASP A 55 14.10 6.81 9.94
N GLU A 56 14.89 6.15 10.80
CA GLU A 56 14.73 6.26 12.24
C GLU A 56 15.00 7.68 12.74
N GLY A 57 14.07 8.20 13.55
CA GLY A 57 14.18 9.53 14.15
C GLY A 57 13.57 10.66 13.33
N LEU A 58 13.06 10.40 12.12
CA LEU A 58 12.25 11.39 11.41
C LEU A 58 10.95 11.70 12.16
N ALA A 59 10.56 12.97 12.14
CA ALA A 59 9.34 13.41 12.75
C ALA A 59 8.14 12.87 11.98
N ILE A 60 7.08 12.51 12.70
CA ILE A 60 5.86 11.99 12.07
C ILE A 60 5.23 13.00 11.10
N GLU A 61 5.35 14.28 11.41
CA GLU A 61 4.87 15.38 10.57
C GLU A 61 5.54 15.37 9.20
N ASP A 62 6.80 14.95 9.10
CA ASP A 62 7.52 14.85 7.83
C ASP A 62 6.94 13.72 6.96
N VAL A 63 6.57 12.59 7.59
CA VAL A 63 5.91 11.45 6.92
C VAL A 63 4.51 11.82 6.45
N GLN A 64 3.74 12.55 7.27
CA GLN A 64 2.42 13.06 6.90
C GLN A 64 2.51 14.04 5.73
N LYS A 65 3.45 15.00 5.78
CA LYS A 65 3.71 15.94 4.66
C LYS A 65 4.13 15.20 3.40
N ALA A 66 4.97 14.18 3.49
CA ALA A 66 5.37 13.37 2.35
C ALA A 66 4.19 12.61 1.73
N THR A 67 3.34 12.03 2.58
CA THR A 67 2.12 11.33 2.14
C THR A 67 1.18 12.27 1.39
N LEU A 68 1.00 13.50 1.89
CA LEU A 68 0.20 14.54 1.23
C LEU A 68 0.86 15.07 -0.06
N ALA A 69 2.20 15.14 -0.11
CA ALA A 69 2.92 15.54 -1.32
C ALA A 69 2.73 14.51 -2.45
N ILE A 70 2.80 13.21 -2.14
CA ILE A 70 2.51 12.14 -3.11
C ILE A 70 1.07 12.28 -3.64
N ARG A 71 0.10 12.53 -2.76
CA ARG A 71 -1.29 12.81 -3.18
C ARG A 71 -1.36 13.95 -4.19
N GLY A 72 -0.75 15.09 -3.86
CA GLY A 72 -0.78 16.28 -4.72
C GLY A 72 -0.19 16.00 -6.10
N ARG A 73 0.93 15.26 -6.18
CA ARG A 73 1.52 14.86 -7.48
C ARG A 73 0.64 13.90 -8.26
N LEU A 74 -0.04 12.97 -7.60
CA LEU A 74 -0.98 12.07 -8.26
C LEU A 74 -2.22 12.84 -8.77
N GLU A 75 -2.70 13.83 -8.02
CA GLU A 75 -3.79 14.72 -8.45
C GLU A 75 -3.38 15.57 -9.67
N GLU A 76 -2.15 16.08 -9.72
CA GLU A 76 -1.59 16.76 -10.91
C GLU A 76 -1.59 15.86 -12.16
N LEU A 77 -1.39 14.56 -11.97
CA LEU A 77 -1.43 13.55 -13.05
C LEU A 77 -2.86 13.05 -13.34
N GLY A 78 -3.88 13.53 -12.62
CA GLY A 78 -5.25 13.05 -12.75
C GLY A 78 -5.46 11.61 -12.26
N MET A 79 -4.55 11.10 -11.43
CA MET A 79 -4.62 9.75 -10.89
C MET A 79 -5.36 9.75 -9.55
N PRO A 80 -6.51 9.06 -9.44
CA PRO A 80 -7.18 8.87 -8.16
C PRO A 80 -6.27 8.10 -7.22
N SER A 81 -6.28 8.45 -5.95
CA SER A 81 -5.48 7.77 -4.94
C SER A 81 -6.21 7.71 -3.62
N LEU A 82 -5.95 6.64 -2.88
CA LEU A 82 -6.47 6.38 -1.55
C LEU A 82 -5.30 6.12 -0.61
N VAL A 83 -5.52 6.34 0.69
CA VAL A 83 -4.47 6.20 1.69
C VAL A 83 -4.90 5.28 2.82
N LYS A 84 -3.93 4.54 3.36
CA LYS A 84 -4.09 3.77 4.58
C LYS A 84 -2.87 3.93 5.48
N THR A 85 -3.08 3.81 6.79
CA THR A 85 -1.97 3.61 7.71
C THR A 85 -1.28 2.29 7.39
N SER A 86 0.04 2.20 7.53
CA SER A 86 0.74 0.91 7.40
C SER A 86 0.50 0.01 8.62
N GLY A 87 0.19 0.59 9.79
CA GLY A 87 0.30 -0.07 11.10
C GLY A 87 1.75 -0.11 11.63
N GLY A 88 2.71 0.44 10.88
CA GLY A 88 4.11 0.58 11.27
C GLY A 88 4.49 2.05 11.41
N LYS A 89 5.59 2.45 10.76
CA LYS A 89 6.15 3.81 10.82
C LYS A 89 5.62 4.75 9.72
N GLY A 90 4.91 4.22 8.71
CA GLY A 90 4.56 4.96 7.49
C GLY A 90 3.10 4.85 7.02
N PHE A 91 2.82 5.44 5.86
CA PHE A 91 1.53 5.31 5.17
C PHE A 91 1.73 4.58 3.85
N HIS A 92 0.67 3.92 3.37
CA HIS A 92 0.63 3.43 2.00
C HIS A 92 -0.35 4.29 1.21
N VAL A 93 0.09 4.77 0.05
CA VAL A 93 -0.77 5.41 -0.94
C VAL A 93 -1.03 4.41 -2.05
N ALA A 94 -2.30 4.12 -2.31
CA ALA A 94 -2.75 3.18 -3.33
C ALA A 94 -3.43 3.93 -4.48
N VAL A 95 -3.08 3.59 -5.71
CA VAL A 95 -3.66 4.13 -6.93
C VAL A 95 -4.35 2.98 -7.65
N PRO A 96 -5.69 2.94 -7.71
CA PRO A 96 -6.39 1.91 -8.45
C PRO A 96 -6.12 2.04 -9.96
N LEU A 97 -5.92 0.93 -10.64
CA LEU A 97 -5.70 0.85 -12.09
C LEU A 97 -6.79 0.04 -12.78
N LYS A 98 -6.99 0.29 -14.07
CA LYS A 98 -7.62 -0.70 -14.96
C LYS A 98 -6.55 -1.76 -15.32
N PRO A 99 -6.85 -3.06 -15.21
CA PRO A 99 -5.89 -4.14 -15.48
C PRO A 99 -5.63 -4.23 -16.99
N LYS A 100 -4.66 -3.43 -17.46
CA LYS A 100 -4.30 -3.28 -18.88
C LYS A 100 -2.80 -3.16 -19.11
N ALA A 101 -2.10 -2.41 -18.26
CA ALA A 101 -0.64 -2.35 -18.27
C ALA A 101 -0.05 -3.63 -17.65
N ASP A 102 1.13 -4.03 -18.08
CA ASP A 102 1.87 -5.15 -17.48
C ASP A 102 2.69 -4.71 -16.25
N TRP A 103 3.27 -5.69 -15.54
CA TRP A 103 4.09 -5.44 -14.35
C TRP A 103 5.27 -4.51 -14.59
N ASP A 104 5.95 -4.65 -15.72
CA ASP A 104 7.15 -3.84 -16.01
C ASP A 104 6.75 -2.38 -16.23
N ARG A 105 5.64 -2.12 -16.94
CA ARG A 105 5.10 -0.78 -17.15
C ARG A 105 4.66 -0.15 -15.84
N VAL A 106 3.93 -0.88 -15.00
CA VAL A 106 3.44 -0.40 -13.70
C VAL A 106 4.61 -0.09 -12.76
N LYS A 107 5.60 -0.99 -12.68
CA LYS A 107 6.80 -0.81 -11.85
C LYS A 107 7.66 0.36 -12.34
N ALA A 108 7.85 0.50 -13.65
CA ALA A 108 8.61 1.60 -14.23
C ALA A 108 7.96 2.95 -13.91
N PHE A 109 6.64 3.07 -14.07
CA PHE A 109 5.91 4.28 -13.69
C PHE A 109 6.10 4.61 -12.21
N ALA A 110 5.94 3.63 -11.31
CA ALA A 110 6.09 3.86 -9.88
C ALA A 110 7.54 4.26 -9.50
N HIS A 111 8.54 3.65 -10.14
CA HIS A 111 9.95 4.03 -10.00
C HIS A 111 10.18 5.48 -10.44
N ASP A 112 9.72 5.85 -11.63
CA ASP A 112 9.96 7.16 -12.21
C ASP A 112 9.24 8.26 -11.39
N PHE A 113 8.05 7.96 -10.87
CA PHE A 113 7.35 8.82 -9.93
C PHE A 113 8.18 9.03 -8.64
N ALA A 114 8.67 7.95 -8.02
CA ALA A 114 9.50 8.05 -6.81
C ALA A 114 10.81 8.80 -7.08
N LYS A 115 11.42 8.60 -8.26
CA LYS A 115 12.62 9.31 -8.70
C LYS A 115 12.36 10.80 -8.94
N ALA A 116 11.23 11.17 -9.53
CA ALA A 116 10.86 12.56 -9.71
C ALA A 116 10.67 13.27 -8.36
N MET A 117 10.09 12.58 -7.37
CA MET A 117 10.02 13.09 -6.00
C MET A 117 11.42 13.28 -5.39
N GLU A 118 12.31 12.29 -5.50
CA GLU A 118 13.72 12.40 -5.06
C GLU A 118 14.46 13.55 -5.76
N GLN A 119 14.25 13.78 -7.06
CA GLN A 119 14.90 14.87 -7.78
C GLN A 119 14.36 16.26 -7.37
N ALA A 120 13.07 16.36 -7.08
CA ALA A 120 12.46 17.61 -6.65
C ALA A 120 12.90 18.02 -5.23
N GLU A 121 13.01 17.05 -4.31
CA GLU A 121 13.37 17.30 -2.91
C GLU A 121 14.37 16.24 -2.40
N PRO A 122 15.64 16.26 -2.88
CA PRO A 122 16.62 15.20 -2.63
C PRO A 122 17.03 15.07 -1.16
N ASP A 123 16.89 16.13 -0.37
CA ASP A 123 17.15 16.11 1.07
C ASP A 123 16.02 15.46 1.88
N ARG A 124 14.82 15.29 1.29
CA ARG A 124 13.65 14.72 1.96
C ARG A 124 13.33 13.31 1.49
N TYR A 125 13.57 13.00 0.23
CA TYR A 125 13.14 11.75 -0.39
C TYR A 125 14.31 10.96 -0.96
N THR A 126 14.13 9.64 -1.02
CA THR A 126 15.00 8.74 -1.77
C THR A 126 14.15 7.68 -2.48
N ALA A 127 14.50 7.36 -3.72
CA ALA A 127 14.01 6.16 -4.42
C ALA A 127 15.08 5.06 -4.44
N THR A 128 16.20 5.26 -3.73
CA THR A 128 17.33 4.34 -3.69
C THR A 128 17.18 3.34 -2.54
N LEU A 129 17.27 2.04 -2.87
CA LEU A 129 17.06 0.95 -1.91
C LEU A 129 18.04 0.97 -0.73
N SER A 130 19.30 1.35 -0.96
CA SER A 130 20.37 1.19 0.04
C SER A 130 20.04 1.92 1.35
N LYS A 131 20.22 1.24 2.49
CA LYS A 131 19.96 1.83 3.81
C LYS A 131 20.76 3.11 4.04
N SER A 132 21.98 3.18 3.53
CA SER A 132 22.82 4.37 3.60
C SER A 132 22.20 5.58 2.90
N ALA A 133 21.48 5.38 1.79
CA ALA A 133 20.77 6.44 1.09
C ALA A 133 19.52 6.90 1.86
N ARG A 134 18.99 6.13 2.81
CA ARG A 134 17.78 6.50 3.56
C ARG A 134 18.06 7.45 4.71
N LYS A 135 19.32 7.61 5.13
CA LYS A 135 19.66 8.36 6.34
C LYS A 135 19.08 9.78 6.32
N GLY A 136 18.20 10.09 7.29
CA GLY A 136 17.51 11.37 7.42
C GLY A 136 16.46 11.67 6.35
N ARG A 137 16.07 10.67 5.53
CA ARG A 137 15.15 10.81 4.40
C ARG A 137 14.03 9.78 4.47
N ILE A 138 12.97 10.02 3.71
CA ILE A 138 11.87 9.09 3.51
C ILE A 138 12.12 8.30 2.24
N PHE A 139 12.19 6.97 2.35
CA PHE A 139 12.22 6.10 1.19
C PHE A 139 10.81 5.96 0.64
N ILE A 140 10.63 6.34 -0.63
CA ILE A 140 9.40 6.12 -1.38
C ILE A 140 9.53 4.74 -2.03
N ASP A 141 9.07 3.70 -1.33
CA ASP A 141 9.17 2.33 -1.77
C ASP A 141 8.15 2.04 -2.88
N TYR A 142 8.65 1.96 -4.10
CA TYR A 142 7.91 1.56 -5.30
C TYR A 142 8.06 0.07 -5.61
N LEU A 143 8.84 -0.70 -4.85
CA LEU A 143 9.19 -2.09 -5.18
C LEU A 143 8.04 -3.06 -4.95
N ARG A 144 7.00 -2.62 -4.25
CA ARG A 144 5.71 -3.32 -4.10
C ARG A 144 5.01 -3.61 -5.43
N ASN A 145 5.42 -2.95 -6.51
CA ASN A 145 4.74 -2.95 -7.81
C ASN A 145 5.35 -3.94 -8.82
N GLY A 146 6.17 -4.90 -8.38
CA GLY A 146 6.67 -5.98 -9.23
C GLY A 146 5.81 -7.25 -9.15
N ARG A 147 5.84 -8.08 -10.19
CA ARG A 147 5.24 -9.43 -10.15
C ARG A 147 5.79 -10.20 -8.95
N GLY A 148 4.93 -10.90 -8.21
CA GLY A 148 5.32 -11.63 -7.00
C GLY A 148 5.53 -10.76 -5.76
N SER A 149 5.56 -9.44 -5.91
CA SER A 149 5.67 -8.52 -4.77
C SER A 149 4.31 -8.38 -4.10
N THR A 150 4.34 -8.23 -2.78
CA THR A 150 3.12 -8.17 -1.98
C THR A 150 3.09 -6.94 -1.09
N THR A 151 1.88 -6.51 -0.76
CA THR A 151 1.61 -5.43 0.19
C THR A 151 0.55 -5.89 1.18
N VAL A 152 0.70 -5.51 2.45
CA VAL A 152 -0.33 -5.73 3.47
C VAL A 152 -1.66 -5.12 3.02
N VAL A 153 -2.71 -5.94 2.98
CA VAL A 153 -4.03 -5.51 2.52
C VAL A 153 -4.67 -4.55 3.53
N ALA A 154 -5.56 -3.68 3.05
CA ALA A 154 -6.41 -2.87 3.90
C ALA A 154 -7.13 -3.74 4.95
N TYR A 155 -7.25 -3.22 6.17
CA TYR A 155 -7.83 -3.88 7.35
C TYR A 155 -7.06 -5.08 7.91
N SER A 156 -5.98 -5.54 7.27
CA SER A 156 -5.12 -6.57 7.86
C SER A 156 -4.46 -6.05 9.14
N SER A 157 -4.39 -6.93 10.13
CA SER A 157 -3.53 -6.77 11.28
C SER A 157 -2.06 -6.82 10.93
N ARG A 158 -1.23 -6.37 11.86
CA ARG A 158 0.22 -6.43 11.83
C ARG A 158 0.75 -7.36 12.91
N GLY A 159 1.77 -8.15 12.59
CA GLY A 159 2.47 -9.07 13.48
C GLY A 159 3.44 -8.35 14.43
N ASN A 160 3.01 -7.23 15.00
CA ASN A 160 3.76 -6.50 16.01
C ASN A 160 3.09 -6.63 17.40
N PRO A 161 3.82 -6.40 18.50
CA PRO A 161 3.30 -6.61 19.86
C PRO A 161 2.05 -5.78 20.19
N ASP A 162 1.88 -4.66 19.49
CA ASP A 162 0.76 -3.75 19.66
C ASP A 162 -0.50 -4.18 18.90
N GLY A 163 -0.43 -5.22 18.06
CA GLY A 163 -1.58 -5.70 17.27
C GLY A 163 -2.18 -4.62 16.38
N THR A 164 -1.33 -3.77 15.79
CA THR A 164 -1.77 -2.64 14.96
C THR A 164 -2.46 -3.10 13.66
N VAL A 165 -3.16 -2.19 12.99
CA VAL A 165 -3.94 -2.47 11.79
C VAL A 165 -3.52 -1.53 10.65
N SER A 166 -3.42 -2.08 9.43
CA SER A 166 -3.29 -1.27 8.23
C SER A 166 -4.66 -0.70 7.84
N MET A 167 -4.99 0.47 8.35
CA MET A 167 -6.34 1.01 8.33
C MET A 167 -6.52 2.04 7.21
N PRO A 168 -7.48 1.85 6.28
CA PRO A 168 -7.95 2.91 5.40
C PRO A 168 -8.35 4.17 6.16
N ILE A 169 -7.92 5.33 5.68
CA ILE A 169 -8.29 6.63 6.26
C ILE A 169 -8.65 7.62 5.17
N GLU A 170 -9.41 8.65 5.57
CA GLU A 170 -9.69 9.78 4.68
C GLU A 170 -8.43 10.65 4.56
N TRP A 171 -8.25 11.30 3.42
CA TRP A 171 -7.06 12.11 3.19
C TRP A 171 -6.92 13.30 4.15
N ASP A 172 -8.03 13.89 4.61
CA ASP A 172 -8.04 14.98 5.59
C ASP A 172 -7.59 14.54 7.00
N MET A 173 -7.57 13.23 7.24
CA MET A 173 -7.10 12.64 8.50
C MET A 173 -5.58 12.42 8.52
N VAL A 174 -4.88 12.42 7.39
CA VAL A 174 -3.44 12.11 7.31
C VAL A 174 -2.63 13.00 8.25
N ALA A 175 -2.85 14.32 8.21
CA ALA A 175 -2.13 15.29 9.05
C ALA A 175 -2.40 15.17 10.56
N LYS A 176 -3.35 14.33 10.97
CA LYS A 176 -3.78 14.16 12.37
C LYS A 176 -3.64 12.71 12.86
N THR A 177 -3.17 11.82 11.99
CA THR A 177 -3.14 10.38 12.26
C THR A 177 -1.70 9.91 12.37
N VAL A 178 -1.45 9.06 13.37
CA VAL A 178 -0.17 8.34 13.45
C VAL A 178 -0.27 7.02 12.66
N PRO A 179 0.78 6.62 11.92
CA PRO A 179 0.83 5.35 11.17
C PRO A 179 0.43 4.07 11.92
N ALA A 180 0.55 4.07 13.25
CA ALA A 180 0.19 2.95 14.12
C ALA A 180 -1.06 3.24 15.00
N ALA A 181 -1.94 4.15 14.58
CA ALA A 181 -3.05 4.67 15.41
C ALA A 181 -4.12 3.61 15.74
N PHE A 182 -4.26 2.57 14.92
CA PHE A 182 -5.34 1.60 15.02
C PHE A 182 -4.80 0.25 15.46
N ARG A 183 -5.48 -0.38 16.42
CA ARG A 183 -5.15 -1.70 16.98
C ARG A 183 -6.37 -2.60 16.98
N ILE A 184 -6.16 -3.91 16.85
CA ILE A 184 -7.21 -4.91 16.94
C ILE A 184 -7.92 -4.79 18.30
N GLY A 185 -9.24 -4.87 18.31
CA GLY A 185 -10.04 -4.84 19.54
C GLY A 185 -10.29 -3.45 20.14
N GLU A 186 -9.52 -2.43 19.73
CA GLU A 186 -9.71 -1.07 20.23
C GLU A 186 -10.97 -0.40 19.66
N PRO A 187 -11.71 0.39 20.47
CA PRO A 187 -12.92 1.09 20.01
C PRO A 187 -12.67 2.02 18.82
N THR A 188 -11.48 2.59 18.68
CA THR A 188 -11.12 3.49 17.58
C THR A 188 -11.09 2.76 16.24
N ALA A 189 -10.47 1.56 16.20
CA ALA A 189 -10.45 0.73 15.01
C ALA A 189 -11.85 0.24 14.65
N ARG A 190 -12.61 -0.23 15.64
CA ARG A 190 -13.99 -0.69 15.45
C ARG A 190 -14.88 0.42 14.85
N LYS A 191 -14.86 1.61 15.45
CA LYS A 191 -15.64 2.76 14.95
C LYS A 191 -15.24 3.18 13.53
N LYS A 192 -13.98 2.98 13.11
CA LYS A 192 -13.55 3.30 11.74
C LYS A 192 -14.10 2.27 10.74
N VAL A 193 -14.11 0.98 11.10
CA VAL A 193 -14.68 -0.10 10.27
C VAL A 193 -16.20 0.00 10.17
N GLU A 194 -16.89 0.45 11.21
CA GLU A 194 -18.36 0.61 11.22
C GLU A 194 -18.85 1.81 10.39
N LYS A 195 -17.96 2.74 9.99
CA LYS A 195 -18.30 3.86 9.10
C LYS A 195 -18.24 3.42 7.63
N LEU A 196 -18.87 4.22 6.76
CA LEU A 196 -18.78 4.05 5.31
C LEU A 196 -17.30 3.91 4.90
N ASP A 197 -17.00 2.84 4.14
CA ASP A 197 -15.66 2.53 3.68
C ASP A 197 -15.29 3.45 2.51
N SER A 198 -14.24 4.27 2.68
CA SER A 198 -13.72 5.13 1.60
C SER A 198 -13.11 4.36 0.45
N TRP A 199 -12.82 3.07 0.63
CA TRP A 199 -12.29 2.18 -0.38
C TRP A 199 -13.39 1.36 -1.08
N GLN A 200 -14.67 1.51 -0.74
CA GLN A 200 -15.77 0.74 -1.33
C GLN A 200 -15.82 0.78 -2.88
N ASP A 201 -15.35 1.89 -3.46
CA ASP A 201 -15.37 2.15 -4.90
C ASP A 201 -13.97 2.04 -5.54
N PHE A 202 -12.99 1.45 -4.84
CA PHE A 202 -11.58 1.36 -5.26
C PHE A 202 -11.43 0.91 -6.73
N PHE A 203 -11.99 -0.26 -7.09
CA PHE A 203 -11.86 -0.80 -8.45
C PHE A 203 -12.67 -0.01 -9.50
N LYS A 204 -13.73 0.70 -9.10
CA LYS A 204 -14.51 1.56 -10.01
C LYS A 204 -13.67 2.77 -10.44
N GLN A 205 -12.85 3.28 -9.53
CA GLN A 205 -11.94 4.42 -9.74
C GLN A 205 -10.70 4.10 -10.58
N GLY A 206 -10.54 2.86 -11.07
CA GLY A 206 -9.33 2.44 -11.80
C GLY A 206 -8.88 3.40 -12.91
N PHE A 207 -7.65 3.87 -12.81
CA PHE A 207 -6.99 4.71 -13.82
C PHE A 207 -6.44 3.86 -14.97
N LEU A 208 -6.57 4.33 -16.20
CA LEU A 208 -5.96 3.66 -17.35
C LEU A 208 -4.53 4.15 -17.52
N LEU A 209 -3.57 3.39 -16.97
CA LEU A 209 -2.15 3.60 -17.25
C LEU A 209 -1.87 3.19 -18.71
N ARG A 210 -1.56 4.19 -19.55
CA ARG A 210 -1.28 4.02 -20.97
C ARG A 210 0.19 3.67 -21.22
#